data_AF-A0A5J6SNB4-F1
#
_entry.id   AF-A0A5J6SNB4-F1
#
_cell.length_a   1.000
_cell.length_b   1.000
_cell.length_c   1.000
_cell.angle_alpha   90.00
_cell.angle_beta   90.00
_cell.angle_gamma   90.00
#
_symmetry.space_group_name_H-M   'P 1'
#
loop_
_entity.id
_entity.type
_entity.pdbx_description
1 polymer ?
#
loop_
_entity_poly.entity_id
_entity_poly.type
_entity_poly.pdbx_seq_one_letter_code
_entity_poly.pdbx_strand_id
1 'polypeptide(L)'
;MNNSRGFSLPETIVSLSVIFLIATTLLPLLSNMATQLEEKRRKYHSSIVMHEGIKMHIAENILGGKMHMDNLLYTFEIDEEQICVNYEGMREEKYNCLSISF
;
A
#
# COMPACT_ATOMS: atom_id res chain seq x y z
N MET A 1 -60.07 14.23 -0.42
CA MET A 1 -58.96 14.35 -1.40
C MET A 1 -57.71 14.64 -0.60
N ASN A 2 -57.00 13.61 -0.13
CA ASN A 2 -55.92 13.79 0.85
C ASN A 2 -54.60 14.09 0.12
N ASN A 3 -54.03 15.25 0.45
CA ASN A 3 -52.86 15.83 -0.17
C ASN A 3 -51.59 15.29 0.53
N SER A 4 -51.06 14.17 0.04
CA SER A 4 -49.79 13.60 0.52
C SER A 4 -48.62 14.39 -0.06
N ARG A 5 -48.30 15.55 0.52
CA ARG A 5 -47.12 16.37 0.15
C ARG A 5 -45.80 15.89 0.79
N GLY A 6 -45.76 14.66 1.30
CA GLY A 6 -44.58 14.05 1.92
C GLY A 6 -44.29 12.67 1.33
N PHE A 7 -43.06 12.18 1.49
CA PHE A 7 -42.67 10.85 1.05
C PHE A 7 -43.52 9.78 1.72
N SER A 8 -44.05 8.83 0.94
CA SER A 8 -44.72 7.67 1.53
C SER A 8 -43.71 6.75 2.23
N LEU A 9 -44.18 5.98 3.22
CA LEU A 9 -43.38 4.96 3.90
C LEU A 9 -42.65 4.01 2.93
N PRO A 10 -43.30 3.44 1.89
CA PRO A 10 -42.60 2.56 0.95
C PRO A 10 -41.51 3.29 0.15
N GLU A 11 -41.73 4.54 -0.27
CA GLU A 11 -40.69 5.33 -0.95
C GLU A 11 -39.47 5.55 -0.06
N THR A 12 -39.69 5.86 1.22
CA THR A 12 -38.61 6.06 2.20
C THR A 12 -37.81 4.78 2.42
N ILE A 13 -38.47 3.62 2.53
CA ILE A 13 -37.81 2.32 2.70
C ILE A 13 -36.95 1.99 1.47
N VAL A 14 -37.45 2.24 0.27
CA VAL A 14 -36.70 2.01 -0.97
C VAL A 14 -35.49 2.94 -1.04
N SER A 15 -35.67 4.24 -0.78
CA SER A 15 -34.56 5.20 -0.76
C SER A 15 -33.48 4.81 0.25
N LEU A 16 -33.87 4.44 1.48
CA LEU A 16 -32.94 4.00 2.52
C LEU A 16 -32.19 2.73 2.08
N SER A 17 -32.89 1.78 1.48
CA SER A 17 -32.30 0.52 0.99
C SER A 17 -31.25 0.76 -0.08
N VAL A 18 -31.51 1.69 -1.02
CA VAL A 18 -30.55 2.08 -2.05
C VAL A 18 -29.31 2.73 -1.41
N ILE A 19 -29.50 3.63 -0.44
CA ILE A 19 -28.39 4.24 0.29
C ILE A 19 -27.55 3.18 1.01
N PHE A 20 -28.20 2.21 1.66
CA PHE A 20 -27.50 1.11 2.32
C PHE A 20 -26.71 0.26 1.34
N LEU A 21 -27.26 -0.09 0.18
CA LEU A 21 -26.54 -0.86 -0.85
C LEU A 21 -25.32 -0.10 -1.39
N ILE A 22 -25.45 1.21 -1.61
CA ILE A 22 -24.33 2.04 -2.04
C ILE A 22 -23.27 2.13 -0.94
N ALA A 23 -23.68 2.36 0.31
CA ALA A 23 -22.75 2.47 1.43
C ALA A 23 -22.00 1.15 1.67
N THR A 24 -22.68 0.01 1.65
CA THR A 24 -22.07 -1.31 1.90
C THR A 24 -21.14 -1.75 0.78
N THR A 25 -21.28 -1.21 -0.44
CA THR A 25 -20.36 -1.48 -1.55
C THR A 25 -19.20 -0.49 -1.60
N LEU A 26 -19.46 0.79 -1.32
CA LEU A 26 -18.44 1.84 -1.39
C LEU A 26 -17.44 1.76 -0.24
N LEU A 27 -17.90 1.46 0.98
CA LEU A 27 -17.02 1.33 2.16
C LEU A 27 -15.93 0.25 2.00
N PRO A 28 -16.24 -1.02 1.64
CA PRO A 28 -15.20 -2.03 1.44
C PRO A 28 -14.30 -1.71 0.24
N LEU A 29 -14.84 -1.07 -0.80
CA LEU A 29 -14.03 -0.64 -1.95
C LEU A 29 -12.96 0.38 -1.54
N LEU A 30 -13.37 1.42 -0.80
CA LEU A 30 -12.45 2.44 -0.29
C LEU A 30 -11.41 1.84 0.65
N SER A 31 -11.83 0.92 1.53
CA SER A 31 -10.92 0.20 2.41
C SER A 31 -9.87 -0.58 1.62
N ASN A 32 -10.28 -1.31 0.57
CA ASN A 32 -9.35 -2.07 -0.26
C ASN A 32 -8.37 -1.16 -1.03
N MET A 33 -8.85 -0.01 -1.53
CA MET A 33 -7.99 0.97 -2.20
C MET A 33 -6.95 1.56 -1.25
N ALA A 34 -7.33 1.88 -0.02
CA ALA A 34 -6.40 2.39 0.99
C ALA A 34 -5.29 1.38 1.29
N THR A 35 -5.64 0.09 1.50
CA THR A 35 -4.65 -0.97 1.72
C THR A 35 -3.70 -1.14 0.53
N GLN A 36 -4.22 -1.14 -0.70
CA GLN A 36 -3.38 -1.23 -1.89
C GLN A 36 -2.46 -0.03 -2.08
N LEU A 37 -2.92 1.16 -1.71
CA LEU A 37 -2.10 2.37 -1.77
C LEU A 37 -0.92 2.29 -0.80
N GLU A 38 -1.15 1.84 0.43
CA GLU A 38 -0.08 1.63 1.41
C GLU A 38 0.92 0.56 0.95
N GLU A 39 0.44 -0.53 0.37
CA GLU A 39 1.32 -1.58 -0.19
C GLU A 39 2.20 -1.02 -1.32
N LYS A 40 1.62 -0.26 -2.25
CA LYS A 40 2.37 0.40 -3.34
C LYS A 40 3.38 1.41 -2.80
N ARG A 41 3.02 2.18 -1.77
CA ARG A 41 3.92 3.12 -1.09
C ARG A 41 5.12 2.40 -0.49
N ARG A 42 4.92 1.30 0.25
CA ARG A 42 6.02 0.50 0.82
C ARG A 42 6.92 -0.10 -0.26
N LYS A 43 6.33 -0.59 -1.36
CA LYS A 43 7.10 -1.08 -2.51
C LYS A 43 7.96 0.02 -3.14
N TYR A 44 7.42 1.22 -3.29
CA TYR A 44 8.16 2.39 -3.76
C TYR A 44 9.35 2.74 -2.84
N HIS A 45 9.16 2.76 -1.52
CA HIS A 45 10.26 2.97 -0.58
C HIS A 45 11.32 1.88 -0.67
N SER A 46 10.94 0.61 -0.86
CA SER A 46 11.91 -0.48 -1.08
C SER A 46 12.80 -0.19 -2.30
N SER A 47 12.24 0.35 -3.38
CA SER A 47 13.02 0.74 -4.56
C SER A 47 13.94 1.93 -4.33
N ILE A 48 13.53 2.90 -3.50
CA ILE A 48 14.43 4.00 -3.08
C ILE A 48 15.60 3.43 -2.29
N VAL A 49 15.33 2.56 -1.31
CA VAL A 49 16.37 1.94 -0.48
C VAL A 49 17.31 1.09 -1.33
N MET A 50 16.80 0.36 -2.33
CA MET A 50 17.66 -0.34 -3.30
C MET A 50 18.58 0.63 -4.04
N HIS A 51 18.03 1.71 -4.58
CA HIS A 51 18.82 2.67 -5.32
C HIS A 51 19.90 3.33 -4.45
N GLU A 52 19.56 3.66 -3.20
CA GLU A 52 20.52 4.19 -2.24
C GLU A 52 21.58 3.15 -1.85
N GLY A 53 21.18 1.90 -1.63
CA GLY A 53 22.09 0.80 -1.34
C GLY A 53 23.10 0.55 -2.47
N ILE A 54 22.66 0.58 -3.73
CA ILE A 54 23.56 0.49 -4.90
C ILE A 54 24.55 1.65 -4.92
N LYS A 55 24.10 2.89 -4.66
CA LYS A 55 25.00 4.05 -4.59
C LYS A 55 26.05 3.89 -3.48
N MET A 56 25.65 3.43 -2.30
CA MET A 56 26.56 3.14 -1.19
C MET A 56 27.55 2.02 -1.54
N HIS A 57 27.11 0.99 -2.25
CA HIS A 57 28.00 -0.08 -2.72
C HIS A 57 29.05 0.43 -3.71
N ILE A 58 28.65 1.24 -4.70
CA ILE A 58 29.57 1.79 -5.70
C ILE A 58 30.56 2.77 -5.05
N ALA A 59 30.13 3.58 -4.09
CA ALA A 59 30.97 4.61 -3.46
C ALA A 59 31.88 4.07 -2.36
N GLU A 60 31.38 3.15 -1.53
CA GLU A 60 32.01 2.74 -0.26
C GLU A 60 32.21 1.22 -0.12
N ASN A 61 31.80 0.44 -1.13
CA ASN A 61 31.86 -1.03 -1.13
C ASN A 61 31.07 -1.67 0.04
N ILE A 62 29.98 -1.01 0.44
CA ILE A 62 29.07 -1.52 1.46
C ILE A 62 28.17 -2.61 0.84
N LEU A 63 28.10 -3.76 1.50
CA LEU A 63 27.27 -4.91 1.07
C LEU A 63 25.91 -4.98 1.76
N GLY A 64 25.65 -4.12 2.74
CA GLY A 64 24.36 -4.11 3.42
C GLY A 64 24.23 -2.97 4.40
N GLY A 65 22.99 -2.64 4.72
CA GLY A 65 22.69 -1.50 5.56
C GLY A 65 21.23 -1.41 5.96
N LYS A 66 20.94 -0.41 6.77
CA LYS A 66 19.63 -0.16 7.36
C LYS A 66 19.20 1.26 7.05
N MET A 67 17.97 1.43 6.61
CA MET A 67 17.40 2.72 6.27
C MET A 67 16.00 2.84 6.84
N HIS A 68 15.72 3.95 7.51
CA HIS A 68 14.38 4.26 7.99
C HIS A 68 13.62 5.07 6.94
N MET A 69 12.45 4.59 6.55
CA MET A 69 11.52 5.30 5.67
C MET A 69 10.14 5.22 6.32
N ASP A 70 9.50 6.37 6.54
CA ASP A 70 8.16 6.44 7.17
C ASP A 70 8.02 5.63 8.47
N ASN A 71 9.03 5.75 9.35
CA ASN A 71 9.09 5.05 10.64
C ASN A 71 9.15 3.51 10.55
N LEU A 72 9.34 2.96 9.35
CA LEU A 72 9.61 1.53 9.10
C LEU A 72 11.09 1.33 8.81
N LEU A 73 11.63 0.22 9.31
CA LEU A 73 13.01 -0.18 9.06
C LEU A 73 13.08 -1.03 7.79
N TYR A 74 13.89 -0.58 6.83
CA TYR A 74 14.25 -1.32 5.63
C TYR A 74 15.69 -1.79 5.79
N THR A 75 15.93 -3.08 5.60
CA THR A 75 17.28 -3.65 5.60
C THR A 75 17.60 -4.08 4.18
N PHE A 76 18.72 -3.61 3.64
CA PHE A 76 19.17 -4.02 2.32
C PHE A 76 20.45 -4.84 2.42
N GLU A 77 20.57 -5.81 1.54
CA GLU A 77 21.72 -6.69 1.39
C GLU A 77 22.02 -6.81 -0.11
N ILE A 78 23.29 -6.72 -0.45
CA ILE A 78 23.82 -6.78 -1.80
C ILE A 78 24.72 -8.01 -1.84
N ASP A 79 24.38 -8.91 -2.74
CA ASP A 79 25.17 -10.08 -3.09
C ASP A 79 25.84 -9.86 -4.46
N GLU A 80 26.54 -10.86 -5.02
CA GLU A 80 27.41 -10.68 -6.19
C GLU A 80 26.66 -10.15 -7.43
N GLU A 81 25.37 -10.47 -7.59
CA GLU A 81 24.57 -10.09 -8.75
C GLU A 81 23.16 -9.54 -8.40
N GLN A 82 22.85 -9.34 -7.12
CA GLN A 82 21.50 -8.95 -6.70
C GLN A 82 21.49 -8.04 -5.48
N ILE A 83 20.54 -7.11 -5.46
CA ILE A 83 20.18 -6.35 -4.26
C ILE A 83 18.81 -6.80 -3.76
N CYS A 84 18.75 -7.13 -2.48
CA CYS A 84 17.52 -7.49 -1.79
C CYS A 84 17.22 -6.47 -0.68
N VAL A 85 15.94 -6.15 -0.52
CA VAL A 85 15.45 -5.29 0.57
C VAL A 85 14.35 -6.04 1.33
N ASN A 86 14.59 -6.22 2.62
CA ASN A 86 13.62 -6.71 3.59
C ASN A 86 12.93 -5.55 4.30
N TYR A 87 11.62 -5.66 4.47
CA TYR A 87 10.82 -4.74 5.26
C TYR A 87 9.56 -5.41 5.80
N GLU A 88 9.06 -4.88 6.91
CA GLU A 88 7.77 -5.30 7.46
C GLU A 88 6.65 -4.89 6.49
N GLY A 89 5.93 -5.87 5.93
CA GLY A 89 4.74 -5.65 5.12
C GLY A 89 3.49 -5.48 5.99
N MET A 90 2.33 -5.31 5.36
CA MET A 90 1.05 -5.13 6.08
C MET A 90 0.51 -6.42 6.72
N ARG A 91 0.96 -7.59 6.24
CA ARG A 91 0.51 -8.92 6.70
C ARG A 91 1.67 -9.85 7.06
N GLU A 92 2.76 -9.72 6.33
CA GLU A 92 3.95 -10.57 6.39
C GLU A 92 5.18 -9.74 6.05
N GLU A 93 6.36 -10.19 6.46
CA GLU A 93 7.62 -9.63 5.97
C GLU A 93 7.71 -9.75 4.44
N LYS A 94 8.19 -8.69 3.80
CA LYS A 94 8.34 -8.64 2.34
C LYS A 94 9.81 -8.52 1.99
N TYR A 95 10.23 -9.44 1.12
CA TYR A 95 11.51 -9.41 0.44
C TYR A 95 11.29 -8.95 -1.00
N ASN A 96 12.01 -7.92 -1.42
CA ASN A 96 12.06 -7.49 -2.82
C ASN A 96 13.51 -7.61 -3.29
N CYS A 97 13.77 -8.35 -4.36
CA CYS A 97 15.11 -8.53 -4.91
C CYS A 97 15.14 -8.13 -6.39
N LEU A 98 16.22 -7.49 -6.81
CA LEU A 98 16.48 -7.14 -8.20
C LEU A 98 17.91 -7.51 -8.57
N SER A 99 18.08 -8.10 -9.75
CA SER A 99 19.40 -8.38 -10.31
C SER A 99 20.08 -7.08 -10.74
N ILE A 100 21.33 -6.90 -10.35
CA ILE A 100 22.16 -5.76 -10.72
C ILE A 100 22.94 -6.18 -11.97
N SER A 101 22.54 -5.70 -13.14
CA SER A 101 23.36 -5.82 -14.35
C SER A 101 24.22 -4.56 -14.45
N PHE A 102 25.54 -4.72 -14.27
CA PHE A 102 26.52 -3.67 -14.52
C PHE A 102 26.82 -3.51 -16.02
#